data_AF-A0ABD5PBE0-F1
#
_entry.id   AF-A0ABD5PBE0-F1
#
_cell.length_a   1.000
_cell.length_b   1.000
_cell.length_c   1.000
_cell.angle_alpha   90.00
_cell.angle_beta   90.00
_cell.angle_gamma   90.00
#
_symmetry.space_group_name_H-M   'P 1'
#
loop_
_entity.id
_entity.type
_entity.pdbx_description
1 polymer ?
#
loop_
_entity_poly.entity_id
_entity_poly.type
_entity_poly.pdbx_seq_one_letter_code
_entity_poly.pdbx_strand_id
1 'polypeptide(L)'
;MNDGHDVAALAGAIEDDCSRTILVVTQEEALSVSELADACGVSEPTVYRRLETLREQELIEERTRIDAEGHHYGIYAATVDRIAFELAAEGVDVELDRQTGMADRFTDIVRSW
;
A
#
# COMPACT_ATOMS: atom_id res chain seq x y z
N MET A 1 -17.80 0.85 7.87
CA MET A 1 -18.01 2.30 8.08
C MET A 1 -17.62 2.94 6.77
N ASN A 2 -18.37 3.92 6.24
CA ASN A 2 -17.93 4.62 5.04
C ASN A 2 -16.72 5.47 5.45
N ASP A 3 -15.51 5.09 5.04
CA ASP A 3 -14.27 5.75 5.44
C ASP A 3 -14.11 7.15 4.79
N GLY A 4 -15.16 7.71 4.17
CA GLY A 4 -15.19 9.08 3.67
C GLY A 4 -14.21 9.36 2.53
N HIS A 5 -13.66 8.32 1.90
CA HIS A 5 -12.75 8.46 0.77
C HIS A 5 -13.53 8.90 -0.47
N ASP A 6 -12.94 9.79 -1.26
CA ASP A 6 -13.49 10.16 -2.56
C ASP A 6 -13.36 8.98 -3.53
N VAL A 7 -14.49 8.48 -4.03
CA VAL A 7 -14.56 7.36 -4.98
C VAL A 7 -13.71 7.61 -6.21
N ALA A 8 -13.69 8.84 -6.73
CA ALA A 8 -12.91 9.17 -7.91
C ALA A 8 -11.41 9.09 -7.62
N ALA A 9 -10.97 9.54 -6.44
CA ALA A 9 -9.57 9.47 -6.02
C ALA A 9 -9.12 8.01 -5.80
N LEU A 10 -9.94 7.19 -5.14
CA LEU A 10 -9.65 5.77 -4.95
C LEU A 10 -9.59 5.01 -6.28
N ALA A 11 -10.57 5.23 -7.17
CA ALA A 11 -10.58 4.62 -8.49
C ALA A 11 -9.35 5.03 -9.31
N GLY A 12 -8.98 6.32 -9.27
CA GLY A 12 -7.77 6.82 -9.94
C GLY A 12 -6.48 6.24 -9.35
N ALA A 13 -6.42 5.98 -8.05
CA ALA A 13 -5.23 5.39 -7.42
C ALA A 13 -4.95 3.96 -7.92
N ILE A 14 -6.00 3.20 -8.24
CA ILE A 14 -5.91 1.79 -8.67
C ILE A 14 -6.07 1.58 -10.18
N GLU A 15 -6.23 2.63 -10.98
CA GLU A 15 -6.40 2.50 -12.44
C GLU A 15 -5.17 1.87 -13.11
N ASP A 16 -3.99 2.21 -12.61
CA ASP A 16 -2.69 1.85 -13.14
C ASP A 16 -2.32 0.39 -12.79
N ASP A 17 -1.78 -0.34 -13.77
CA ASP A 17 -1.38 -1.74 -13.58
C ASP A 17 -0.25 -1.89 -12.55
N CYS A 18 0.69 -0.94 -12.48
CA CYS A 18 1.74 -0.98 -11.46
C CYS A 18 1.17 -0.68 -10.07
N SER A 19 0.23 0.28 -9.93
CA SER A 19 -0.47 0.50 -8.65
C SER A 19 -1.13 -0.78 -8.12
N ARG A 20 -1.88 -1.49 -8.98
CA ARG A 20 -2.51 -2.77 -8.60
C ARG A 20 -1.47 -3.85 -8.30
N THR A 21 -0.40 -3.93 -9.08
CA THR A 21 0.70 -4.87 -8.84
C THR A 21 1.34 -4.63 -7.48
N ILE A 22 1.68 -3.38 -7.16
CA ILE A 22 2.24 -2.96 -5.87
C ILE A 22 1.33 -3.43 -4.73
N LEU A 23 0.03 -3.14 -4.79
CA LEU A 23 -0.91 -3.55 -3.74
C LEU A 23 -0.96 -5.07 -3.55
N VAL A 24 -0.93 -5.84 -4.64
CA VAL A 24 -0.97 -7.31 -4.59
C VAL A 24 0.32 -7.89 -4.00
N VAL A 25 1.49 -7.47 -4.49
CA VAL A 25 2.77 -8.05 -4.05
C VAL A 25 3.14 -7.64 -2.62
N THR A 26 2.56 -6.54 -2.13
CA THR A 26 2.80 -6.05 -0.76
C THR A 26 1.76 -6.50 0.26
N GLN A 27 0.86 -7.43 -0.10
CA GLN A 27 -0.13 -7.99 0.83
C GLN A 27 0.52 -8.81 1.95
N GLU A 28 1.50 -9.65 1.61
CA GLU A 28 2.09 -10.60 2.56
C GLU A 28 3.44 -10.11 3.12
N GLU A 29 4.25 -9.45 2.28
CA GLU A 29 5.58 -8.96 2.64
C GLU A 29 5.78 -7.51 2.19
N ALA A 30 6.48 -6.73 3.02
CA ALA A 30 6.82 -5.35 2.69
C ALA A 30 8.06 -5.30 1.78
N LEU A 31 7.97 -4.57 0.66
CA LEU A 31 8.99 -4.56 -0.40
C LEU A 31 9.61 -3.18 -0.60
N SER A 32 10.88 -3.15 -0.97
CA SER A 32 11.60 -1.93 -1.34
C SER A 32 11.16 -1.39 -2.71
N VAL A 33 11.49 -0.13 -2.99
CA VAL A 33 11.21 0.49 -4.31
C VAL A 33 11.85 -0.27 -5.47
N SER A 34 13.06 -0.80 -5.26
CA SER A 34 13.76 -1.57 -6.29
C SER A 34 13.02 -2.88 -6.61
N GLU A 35 12.57 -3.61 -5.60
CA GLU A 35 11.78 -4.83 -5.77
C GLU A 35 10.42 -4.55 -6.45
N LEU A 36 9.79 -3.43 -6.10
CA LEU A 36 8.54 -3.00 -6.75
C LEU A 36 8.76 -2.58 -8.20
N ALA A 37 9.88 -1.94 -8.52
CA ALA A 37 10.24 -1.57 -9.88
C ALA A 37 10.43 -2.81 -10.75
N ASP A 38 11.12 -3.83 -10.22
CA ASP A 38 11.28 -5.13 -10.87
C ASP A 38 9.93 -5.84 -11.07
N ALA A 39 9.08 -5.88 -10.03
CA ALA A 39 7.75 -6.51 -10.10
C ALA A 39 6.82 -5.83 -11.11
N CYS A 40 6.84 -4.50 -11.18
CA CYS A 40 6.06 -3.73 -12.15
C CYS A 40 6.67 -3.70 -13.56
N GLY A 41 7.96 -3.99 -13.71
CA GLY A 41 8.69 -3.80 -14.97
C GLY A 41 8.81 -2.32 -15.38
N VAL A 42 8.92 -1.41 -14.41
CA VAL A 42 9.01 0.04 -14.63
C VAL A 42 10.19 0.66 -13.87
N SER A 43 10.47 1.94 -14.10
CA SER A 43 11.54 2.65 -13.39
C SER A 43 11.14 3.01 -11.95
N GLU A 44 12.12 3.08 -11.03
CA GLU A 44 11.89 3.52 -9.65
C GLU A 44 11.18 4.88 -9.54
N PRO A 45 11.48 5.92 -10.35
CA PRO A 45 10.70 7.17 -10.32
C PRO A 45 9.22 7.00 -10.68
N THR A 46 8.90 6.01 -11.51
CA THR A 46 7.50 5.66 -11.80
C THR A 46 6.85 4.99 -10.60
N VAL A 47 7.55 4.08 -9.94
CA VAL A 47 7.10 3.45 -8.69
C VAL A 47 6.87 4.49 -7.60
N TYR A 48 7.81 5.41 -7.36
CA TYR A 48 7.62 6.50 -6.38
C TYR A 48 6.34 7.28 -6.63
N ARG A 49 6.07 7.66 -7.88
CA ARG A 49 4.82 8.37 -8.21
C ARG A 49 3.57 7.56 -7.88
N ARG A 50 3.58 6.23 -8.08
CA ARG A 50 2.45 5.36 -7.73
C ARG A 50 2.32 5.15 -6.23
N LEU A 51 3.44 5.02 -5.53
CA LEU A 51 3.47 4.95 -4.07
C LEU A 51 2.87 6.21 -3.46
N GLU A 52 3.23 7.41 -3.92
CA GLU A 52 2.60 8.64 -3.44
C GLU A 52 1.08 8.63 -3.64
N THR A 53 0.59 8.27 -4.83
CA THR A 53 -0.86 8.20 -5.09
C THR A 53 -1.57 7.17 -4.19
N LEU A 54 -0.97 6.00 -3.98
CA LEU A 54 -1.55 4.98 -3.10
C LEU A 54 -1.54 5.42 -1.62
N ARG A 55 -0.51 6.15 -1.19
CA ARG A 55 -0.39 6.66 0.18
C ARG A 55 -1.37 7.79 0.48
N GLU A 56 -1.63 8.66 -0.49
CA GLU A 56 -2.66 9.70 -0.36
C GLU A 56 -4.05 9.12 -0.06
N GLN A 57 -4.31 7.89 -0.51
CA GLN A 57 -5.54 7.15 -0.25
C GLN A 57 -5.41 6.11 0.89
N GLU A 58 -4.31 6.18 1.64
CA GLU A 58 -4.01 5.28 2.75
C GLU A 58 -4.06 3.80 2.37
N LEU A 59 -3.82 3.41 1.10
CA LEU A 59 -3.86 2.03 0.62
C LEU A 59 -2.53 1.28 0.82
N ILE A 60 -1.46 2.04 1.06
CA ILE A 60 -0.12 1.53 1.32
C ILE A 60 0.56 2.41 2.37
N GLU A 61 1.45 1.82 3.14
CA GLU A 61 2.30 2.55 4.09
C GLU A 61 3.78 2.27 3.83
N GLU A 62 4.63 3.26 4.13
CA GLU A 62 6.08 3.09 4.15
C GLU A 62 6.56 2.77 5.56
N ARG A 63 7.49 1.83 5.65
CA ARG A 63 8.23 1.48 6.85
C ARG A 63 9.72 1.58 6.55
N THR A 64 10.53 1.78 7.57
CA THR A 64 11.99 1.76 7.44
C THR A 64 12.54 0.40 7.83
N ARG A 65 13.40 -0.17 6.99
CA ARG A 65 14.21 -1.35 7.32
C ARG A 65 15.68 -0.97 7.42
N ILE A 66 16.38 -1.67 8.31
CA ILE A 66 17.83 -1.52 8.52
C ILE A 66 18.49 -2.81 8.04
N ASP A 67 19.48 -2.70 7.17
CA ASP A 67 20.29 -3.83 6.74
C ASP A 67 21.42 -4.15 7.75
N ALA A 68 22.23 -5.18 7.47
CA ALA A 68 23.33 -5.59 8.34
C ALA A 68 24.48 -4.55 8.42
N GLU A 69 24.52 -3.60 7.48
CA GLU A 69 25.52 -2.54 7.38
C GLU A 69 25.02 -1.23 8.03
N GLY A 70 23.77 -1.20 8.47
CA GLY A 70 23.14 -0.06 9.13
C GLY A 70 22.52 0.95 8.16
N HIS A 71 22.39 0.62 6.86
CA HIS A 71 21.68 1.49 5.93
C HIS A 71 20.17 1.37 6.10
N HIS A 72 19.53 2.53 6.18
CA HIS A 72 18.08 2.64 6.21
C HIS A 72 17.54 2.66 4.78
N TYR A 73 16.57 1.80 4.49
CA TYR A 73 15.83 1.85 3.25
C TYR A 73 14.32 1.71 3.48
N GLY A 74 13.54 2.37 2.64
CA GLY A 74 12.08 2.32 2.68
C GLY A 74 11.56 1.00 2.11
N ILE A 75 10.64 0.37 2.84
CA ILE A 75 9.85 -0.78 2.39
C ILE A 75 8.37 -0.44 2.51
N TYR A 76 7.54 -1.00 1.65
CA TYR A 76 6.13 -0.62 1.53
C TYR A 76 5.22 -1.83 1.73
N ALA A 77 4.15 -1.64 2.50
CA ALA A 77 3.18 -2.68 2.84
C ALA A 77 1.76 -2.21 2.53
N ALA A 78 0.93 -3.07 1.92
CA ALA A 78 -0.48 -2.79 1.72
C ALA A 78 -1.20 -2.69 3.07
N THR A 79 -2.16 -1.76 3.17
CA THR A 79 -2.98 -1.55 4.38
C THR A 79 -4.41 -2.10 4.21
N VAL A 80 -4.74 -2.57 3.00
CA VAL A 80 -6.06 -3.05 2.58
C VAL A 80 -5.96 -4.47 2.01
N ASP A 81 -6.90 -5.35 2.33
CA ASP A 81 -7.10 -6.62 1.60
C ASP A 81 -8.25 -6.56 0.60
N ARG A 82 -9.20 -5.65 0.79
CA ARG A 82 -10.35 -5.50 -0.10
C ARG A 82 -10.69 -4.05 -0.36
N ILE A 83 -10.99 -3.79 -1.63
CA ILE A 83 -11.64 -2.56 -2.10
C ILE A 83 -12.91 -2.98 -2.84
N ALA A 84 -14.07 -2.55 -2.37
CA ALA A 84 -15.36 -2.85 -2.98
C ALA A 84 -16.05 -1.55 -3.42
N PHE A 85 -16.40 -1.46 -4.70
CA PHE A 85 -17.22 -0.38 -5.23
C PHE A 85 -18.65 -0.90 -5.41
N GLU A 86 -19.61 -0.22 -4.79
CA GLU A 86 -21.02 -0.59 -4.85
C GLU A 86 -21.80 0.44 -5.65
N LEU A 87 -22.54 -0.03 -6.66
CA LEU A 87 -23.41 0.83 -7.47
C LEU A 87 -24.83 0.84 -6.89
N ALA A 88 -25.32 2.03 -6.58
CA ALA A 88 -26.66 2.25 -6.07
C ALA A 88 -27.39 3.34 -6.88
N ALA A 89 -28.68 3.57 -6.59
CA ALA A 89 -29.45 4.59 -7.30
C ALA A 89 -28.99 6.01 -6.97
N GLU A 90 -28.38 6.18 -5.79
CA GLU A 90 -27.90 7.45 -5.26
C GLU A 90 -26.47 7.78 -5.71
N GLY A 91 -25.72 6.79 -6.22
CA GLY A 91 -24.35 6.97 -6.66
C GLY A 91 -23.51 5.70 -6.61
N VAL A 92 -22.20 5.89 -6.40
CA VAL A 92 -21.24 4.81 -6.15
C VAL A 92 -20.71 5.00 -4.74
N ASP A 93 -20.76 3.94 -3.94
CA ASP A 93 -20.14 3.88 -2.62
C ASP A 93 -18.88 3.02 -2.66
N VAL A 94 -17.99 3.22 -1.70
CA VAL A 94 -16.76 2.45 -1.58
C VAL A 94 -16.58 1.95 -0.15
N GLU A 95 -16.25 0.66 -0.05
CA GLU A 95 -15.90 0.00 1.20
C GLU A 95 -14.48 -0.54 1.13
N LEU A 96 -13.71 -0.32 2.19
CA LEU A 96 -12.35 -0.78 2.34
C LEU A 96 -12.28 -1.72 3.53
N ASP A 97 -11.84 -2.96 3.30
CA ASP A 97 -11.42 -3.82 4.40
C ASP A 97 -9.92 -3.59 4.64
N ARG A 98 -9.61 -3.22 5.88
CA ARG A 98 -8.24 -2.92 6.30
C ARG A 98 -7.59 -4.16 6.87
N GLN A 99 -6.32 -4.33 6.55
CA GLN A 99 -5.48 -5.30 7.23
C GLN A 99 -5.43 -4.98 8.73
N THR A 100 -6.07 -5.81 9.55
CA THR A 100 -5.97 -5.69 11.01
C THR A 100 -4.59 -6.17 11.44
N GLY A 101 -3.62 -5.24 11.36
CA GLY A 101 -2.36 -5.24 12.08
C GLY A 101 -1.39 -6.41 11.83
N MET A 102 -0.45 -6.23 10.91
CA MET A 102 0.95 -6.57 11.21
C MET A 102 1.65 -5.48 12.04
N ALA A 103 1.02 -4.31 12.20
CA ALA A 103 1.50 -3.26 13.11
C ALA A 103 1.50 -3.71 14.59
N ASP A 104 0.58 -4.58 15.02
CA ASP A 104 0.54 -5.07 16.40
C ASP A 104 1.61 -6.14 16.72
N ARG A 105 2.11 -6.89 15.72
CA ARG A 105 3.07 -7.98 15.97
C ARG A 105 4.53 -7.56 15.90
N PHE A 106 4.84 -6.37 15.41
CA PHE A 106 6.22 -5.90 15.29
C PHE A 106 6.70 -5.05 16.48
N THR A 107 5.79 -4.53 17.31
CA THR A 107 6.18 -3.86 18.56
C THR A 107 6.84 -4.79 19.59
N ASP A 108 6.72 -6.11 19.41
CA ASP A 108 7.37 -7.10 20.28
C ASP A 108 8.84 -7.40 19.92
N ILE A 109 9.33 -6.97 18.76
CA ILE A 109 10.70 -7.33 18.30
C ILE A 109 11.77 -6.33 18.79
N VAL A 110 11.40 -5.10 19.18
CA VAL A 110 12.37 -4.08 19.64
C VAL A 110 12.47 -4.01 21.18
N ARG A 111 11.90 -4.99 21.92
CA ARG A 111 12.06 -5.13 23.39
C ARG A 111 12.71 -6.42 23.85
N SER A 112 13.29 -7.18 22.94
CA SER A 112 14.17 -8.29 23.28
C SER A 112 15.51 -7.99 22.61
N TRP A 113 16.40 -7.29 23.29
CA TRP A 113 17.88 -7.37 23.30
C TRP A 113 18.46 -6.09 23.91
#